data_AF-A0A7V5KH42-F1
#
_entry.id   AF-A0A7V5KH42-F1
#
_cell.length_a   1.000
_cell.length_b   1.000
_cell.length_c   1.000
_cell.angle_alpha   90.00
_cell.angle_beta   90.00
_cell.angle_gamma   90.00
#
_symmetry.space_group_name_H-M   'P 1'
#
loop_
_entity.id
_entity.type
_entity.pdbx_description
1 polymer ?
#
loop_
_entity_poly.entity_id
_entity_poly.type
_entity_poly.pdbx_seq_one_letter_code
_entity_poly.pdbx_strand_id
1 'polypeptide(L)'
;MNDKGTQILKLLKNNIDRFVIAVMYFLVAVMVYFWWVEQNPAETTPAGEKIAVLKDPVAENPHYKVIAEYVKNPDISGFPQIEQIAKFNMFEYKSVKQREALEREVRGKVESAEKALTEGRTEDARRLLQEVLDAFPAHQKARELMNKITGASTSGTGATTGTASKR
;
A
#
# COMPACT_ATOMS: atom_id res chain seq x y z
N MET A 1 51.98 60.30 -9.90
CA MET A 1 51.96 58.96 -9.26
C MET A 1 50.97 59.02 -8.12
N ASN A 2 50.12 58.00 -7.98
CA ASN A 2 48.83 58.14 -7.29
C ASN A 2 49.01 58.05 -5.75
N ASP A 3 49.28 59.19 -5.10
CA ASP A 3 49.52 59.32 -3.65
C ASP A 3 48.38 58.75 -2.77
N LYS A 4 47.17 58.64 -3.33
CA LYS A 4 46.03 58.01 -2.65
C LYS A 4 46.21 56.49 -2.51
N GLY A 5 46.82 55.82 -3.48
CA GLY A 5 47.05 54.37 -3.45
C GLY A 5 48.07 53.95 -2.40
N THR A 6 49.12 54.77 -2.20
CA THR A 6 50.18 54.49 -1.23
C THR A 6 49.75 54.77 0.22
N GLN A 7 48.85 55.75 0.43
CA GLN A 7 48.24 55.98 1.74
C GLN A 7 47.25 54.87 2.15
N ILE A 8 46.44 54.38 1.20
CA ILE A 8 45.53 53.25 1.44
C ILE A 8 46.33 51.99 1.81
N LEU A 9 47.45 51.72 1.11
CA LEU A 9 48.32 50.58 1.40
C LEU A 9 48.97 50.65 2.80
N LYS A 10 49.37 51.84 3.26
CA LYS A 10 49.93 52.02 4.61
C LYS A 10 48.86 51.84 5.70
N LEU A 11 47.65 52.35 5.49
CA LEU A 11 46.52 52.16 6.40
C LEU A 11 46.04 50.71 6.45
N LEU A 12 46.09 50.01 5.31
CA LEU A 12 45.82 48.58 5.22
C LEU A 12 46.86 47.82 6.06
N LYS A 13 48.16 48.01 5.80
CA LYS A 13 49.26 47.27 6.45
C LYS A 13 49.25 47.38 7.97
N ASN A 14 48.91 48.53 8.52
CA ASN A 14 48.89 48.75 9.98
C ASN A 14 47.65 48.14 10.67
N ASN A 15 46.60 47.81 9.90
CA ASN A 15 45.36 47.22 10.41
C ASN A 15 45.09 45.83 9.80
N ILE A 16 46.08 45.20 9.13
CA ILE A 16 45.93 43.86 8.56
C ILE A 16 45.47 42.88 9.64
N ASP A 17 46.04 42.92 10.85
CA ASP A 17 45.62 42.01 11.93
C ASP A 17 44.15 42.19 12.31
N ARG A 18 43.66 43.44 12.37
CA ARG A 18 42.24 43.72 12.64
C ARG A 18 41.34 43.29 11.48
N PHE A 19 41.82 43.43 10.25
CA PHE A 19 41.10 42.98 9.07
C PHE A 19 41.02 41.45 9.03
N VAL A 20 42.11 40.75 9.33
CA VAL A 20 42.16 39.28 9.42
C VAL A 20 41.23 38.78 10.53
N ILE A 21 41.24 39.42 11.70
CA ILE A 21 40.33 39.09 12.81
C ILE A 21 38.87 39.31 12.37
N ALA A 22 38.56 40.42 11.70
CA ALA A 22 37.21 40.70 11.19
C ALA A 22 36.74 39.65 10.16
N VAL A 23 37.64 39.24 9.26
CA VAL A 23 37.36 38.18 8.28
C VAL A 23 37.15 36.82 8.95
N MET A 24 37.91 36.52 10.01
CA MET A 24 37.73 35.32 10.84
C MET A 24 36.35 35.29 11.49
N TYR A 25 35.94 36.39 12.13
CA TYR A 25 34.60 36.49 12.73
C TYR A 25 33.49 36.38 11.68
N PHE A 26 33.69 36.94 10.48
CA PHE A 26 32.76 36.81 9.38
C PHE A 26 32.62 35.35 8.92
N LEU A 27 33.73 34.62 8.76
CA LEU A 27 33.71 33.19 8.42
C LEU A 27 33.00 32.35 9.49
N VAL A 28 33.27 32.61 10.77
CA VAL A 28 32.61 31.93 11.89
C VAL A 28 31.10 32.21 11.88
N ALA A 29 30.68 33.47 11.65
CA ALA A 29 29.27 33.82 11.54
C ALA A 29 28.57 33.09 10.39
N VAL A 30 29.24 32.93 9.25
CA VAL A 30 28.73 32.15 8.10
C VAL A 30 28.60 30.67 8.44
N MET A 31 29.56 30.07 9.16
CA MET A 31 29.44 28.68 9.61
C MET A 31 28.30 28.49 10.60
N VAL A 32 28.14 29.40 11.57
CA VAL A 32 27.02 29.34 12.53
C VAL A 32 25.68 29.51 11.82
N TYR A 33 25.61 30.39 10.82
CA TYR A 33 24.43 30.54 9.97
C TYR A 33 24.10 29.26 9.21
N PHE A 34 25.08 28.64 8.53
CA PHE A 34 24.86 27.36 7.84
C PHE A 34 24.45 26.24 8.78
N TRP A 35 25.08 26.15 9.96
CA TRP A 35 24.71 25.16 10.97
C TRP A 35 23.28 25.38 11.50
N TRP A 36 22.86 26.63 11.67
CA TRP A 36 21.49 26.97 12.07
C TRP A 36 20.46 26.66 10.97
N VAL A 37 20.80 26.92 9.70
CA VAL A 37 19.99 26.54 8.53
C VAL A 37 19.90 25.01 8.39
N GLU A 38 20.97 24.28 8.71
CA GLU A 38 20.97 22.82 8.65
C GLU A 38 20.14 22.19 9.79
N GLN A 39 20.16 22.77 10.99
CA GLN A 39 19.30 22.34 12.10
C GLN A 39 17.82 22.73 11.91
N ASN A 40 17.55 23.80 11.16
CA ASN A 40 16.21 24.24 10.81
C ASN A 40 16.02 24.13 9.30
N PRO A 41 15.77 22.93 8.75
CA PRO A 41 15.39 22.75 7.35
C PRO A 41 13.95 23.27 7.13
N ALA A 42 13.74 24.56 7.38
CA ALA A 42 12.56 25.29 7.01
C ALA A 42 12.90 26.05 5.72
N GLU A 43 12.28 25.60 4.63
CA GLU A 43 11.92 26.45 3.48
C GLU A 43 13.00 26.79 2.43
N THR A 44 13.94 25.90 2.14
CA THR A 44 14.60 25.90 0.80
C THR A 44 14.44 24.59 0.06
N THR A 45 13.29 23.93 0.22
CA THR A 45 12.75 23.19 -0.93
C THR A 45 12.48 24.26 -1.98
N PRO A 46 13.06 24.21 -3.20
CA PRO A 46 12.58 25.08 -4.26
C PRO A 46 11.07 24.89 -4.29
N ALA A 47 10.32 25.98 -4.13
CA ALA A 47 8.88 25.95 -4.22
C ALA A 47 8.58 25.23 -5.54
N GLY A 48 8.19 23.96 -5.43
CA GLY A 48 7.89 23.16 -6.59
C GLY A 48 6.87 23.98 -7.35
N GLU A 49 7.17 24.25 -8.63
CA GLU A 49 6.16 24.76 -9.55
C GLU A 49 4.88 24.01 -9.22
N LYS A 50 3.83 24.75 -8.84
CA LYS A 50 2.52 24.15 -8.62
C LYS A 50 2.10 23.59 -9.96
N ILE A 51 2.50 22.35 -10.22
CA ILE A 51 2.09 21.56 -11.35
C ILE A 51 0.58 21.68 -11.34
N ALA A 52 0.02 22.26 -12.41
CA ALA A 52 -1.42 22.35 -12.58
C ALA A 52 -1.98 20.96 -12.25
N VAL A 53 -2.90 20.90 -11.29
CA VAL A 53 -3.49 19.63 -10.83
C VAL A 53 -4.15 19.01 -12.06
N LEU A 54 -3.40 18.13 -12.73
CA LEU A 54 -3.92 17.26 -13.76
C LEU A 54 -4.94 16.42 -13.01
N LYS A 55 -6.22 16.58 -13.36
CA LYS A 55 -7.26 15.66 -12.91
C LYS A 55 -6.95 14.32 -13.55
N ASP A 56 -6.08 13.57 -12.90
CA ASP A 56 -5.76 12.21 -13.26
C ASP A 56 -7.02 11.36 -12.96
N PRO A 57 -7.70 10.82 -13.99
CA PRO A 57 -8.87 9.98 -13.78
C PRO A 57 -8.54 8.70 -12.97
N VAL A 58 -7.25 8.38 -12.80
CA VAL A 58 -6.78 7.28 -11.95
C VAL A 58 -6.81 7.64 -10.46
N ALA A 59 -6.61 8.92 -10.10
CA ALA A 59 -6.59 9.37 -8.71
C ALA A 59 -7.98 9.33 -8.03
N GLU A 60 -9.06 9.38 -8.80
CA GLU A 60 -10.43 9.23 -8.29
C GLU A 60 -10.86 7.77 -8.10
N ASN A 61 -10.02 6.80 -8.49
CA ASN A 61 -10.36 5.39 -8.36
C ASN A 61 -10.42 4.99 -6.87
N PRO A 62 -11.56 4.44 -6.39
CA PRO A 62 -11.74 4.02 -4.99
C PRO A 62 -10.65 3.09 -4.46
N HIS A 63 -10.02 2.29 -5.33
CA HIS A 63 -8.96 1.36 -4.94
C HIS A 63 -7.64 2.05 -4.54
N TYR A 64 -7.40 3.28 -5.00
CA TYR A 64 -6.19 4.04 -4.64
C TYR A 64 -6.33 4.77 -3.29
N LYS A 65 -7.54 4.93 -2.76
CA LYS A 65 -7.76 5.51 -1.41
C LYS A 65 -7.12 4.65 -0.33
N VAL A 66 -7.18 3.33 -0.52
CA VAL A 66 -6.57 2.35 0.37
C VAL A 66 -5.05 2.61 0.45
N ILE A 67 -4.41 2.84 -0.70
CA ILE A 67 -2.97 3.14 -0.78
C ILE A 67 -2.63 4.46 -0.08
N ALA A 68 -3.44 5.51 -0.29
CA ALA A 68 -3.25 6.80 0.37
C ALA A 68 -3.43 6.73 1.90
N GLU A 69 -4.30 5.84 2.38
CA GLU A 69 -4.53 5.58 3.81
C GLU A 69 -3.38 4.75 4.42
N TYR A 70 -2.85 3.76 3.69
CA TYR A 70 -1.65 2.99 4.06
C TYR A 70 -0.38 3.85 4.18
N VAL A 71 -0.22 4.87 3.32
CA VAL A 71 0.91 5.81 3.41
C VAL A 71 0.90 6.59 4.72
N LYS A 72 -0.28 6.85 5.29
CA LYS A 72 -0.42 7.59 6.56
C LYS A 72 -0.23 6.70 7.79
N ASN A 73 -0.71 5.46 7.74
CA ASN A 73 -0.58 4.50 8.82
C ASN A 73 -0.02 3.17 8.27
N PRO A 74 1.29 2.90 8.42
CA PRO A 74 1.94 1.70 7.90
C PRO A 74 1.62 0.42 8.72
N ASP A 75 0.49 0.41 9.42
CA ASP A 75 0.10 -0.73 10.25
C ASP A 75 -0.65 -1.77 9.41
N ILE A 76 0.11 -2.78 8.99
CA ILE A 76 -0.38 -3.93 8.23
C ILE A 76 -1.05 -5.00 9.10
N SER A 77 -1.09 -4.81 10.43
CA SER A 77 -1.62 -5.81 11.37
C SER A 77 -3.15 -6.02 11.25
N GLY A 78 -3.87 -5.08 10.66
CA GLY A 78 -5.31 -5.21 10.36
C GLY A 78 -5.63 -6.11 9.17
N PHE A 79 -4.62 -6.58 8.40
CA PHE A 79 -4.82 -7.29 7.15
C PHE A 79 -4.29 -8.73 7.24
N PRO A 80 -5.14 -9.74 7.52
CA PRO A 80 -4.71 -11.12 7.71
C PRO A 80 -4.04 -11.73 6.46
N GLN A 81 -4.30 -11.15 5.29
CA GLN A 81 -3.67 -11.55 4.01
C GLN A 81 -2.18 -11.21 3.96
N ILE A 82 -1.78 -10.06 4.52
CA ILE A 82 -0.38 -9.63 4.54
C ILE A 82 0.39 -10.47 5.57
N GLU A 83 -0.24 -10.81 6.69
CA GLU A 83 0.34 -11.69 7.70
C GLU A 83 0.63 -13.11 7.15
N GLN A 84 -0.25 -13.65 6.30
CA GLN A 84 -0.01 -14.93 5.63
C GLN A 84 1.17 -14.89 4.66
N ILE A 85 1.36 -13.77 3.94
CA ILE A 85 2.49 -13.59 3.03
C ILE A 85 3.80 -13.39 3.81
N ALA A 86 3.76 -12.64 4.91
CA ALA A 86 4.93 -12.40 5.76
C ALA A 86 5.44 -13.68 6.44
N LYS A 87 4.54 -14.59 6.82
CA LYS A 87 4.90 -15.92 7.37
C LYS A 87 5.34 -16.91 6.30
N PHE A 88 5.09 -16.63 5.01
CA PHE A 88 5.45 -17.50 3.92
C PHE A 88 6.89 -17.22 3.45
N ASN A 89 7.83 -18.04 3.93
CA ASN A 89 9.18 -18.05 3.39
C ASN A 89 9.25 -18.97 2.16
N MET A 90 9.36 -18.37 0.97
CA MET A 90 9.47 -19.08 -0.31
C MET A 90 10.79 -19.86 -0.48
N PHE A 91 11.77 -19.67 0.40
CA PHE A 91 13.05 -20.39 0.39
C PHE A 91 13.08 -21.59 1.34
N GLU A 92 12.05 -21.78 2.18
CA GLU A 92 11.93 -22.97 3.02
C GLU A 92 11.18 -24.10 2.30
N TYR A 93 11.89 -25.17 1.97
CA TYR A 93 11.31 -26.34 1.28
C TYR A 93 10.07 -26.94 1.98
N LYS A 94 10.00 -26.86 3.31
CA LYS A 94 8.86 -27.38 4.09
C LYS A 94 7.58 -26.56 3.85
N SER A 95 7.68 -25.24 3.75
CA SER A 95 6.53 -24.35 3.53
C SER A 95 5.94 -24.54 2.13
N VAL A 96 6.80 -24.75 1.12
CA VAL A 96 6.39 -25.00 -0.26
C VAL A 96 5.66 -26.34 -0.38
N LYS A 97 6.20 -27.41 0.22
CA LYS A 97 5.54 -28.73 0.22
C LYS A 97 4.19 -28.74 0.95
N GLN A 98 4.12 -28.05 2.10
CA GLN A 98 2.87 -27.93 2.84
C GLN A 98 1.82 -27.17 2.04
N ARG A 99 2.24 -26.11 1.34
CA ARG A 99 1.36 -25.35 0.46
C ARG A 99 0.92 -26.15 -0.75
N GLU A 100 1.80 -26.92 -1.38
CA GLU A 100 1.44 -27.80 -2.49
C GLU A 100 0.46 -28.89 -2.05
N ALA A 101 0.67 -29.48 -0.85
CA ALA A 101 -0.25 -30.45 -0.28
C ALA A 101 -1.63 -29.83 -0.01
N LEU A 102 -1.66 -28.62 0.56
CA LEU A 102 -2.88 -27.89 0.86
C LEU A 102 -3.61 -27.45 -0.42
N GLU A 103 -2.90 -27.01 -1.45
CA GLU A 103 -3.46 -26.68 -2.77
C GLU A 103 -4.03 -27.92 -3.47
N ARG A 104 -3.37 -29.08 -3.34
CA ARG A 104 -3.89 -30.36 -3.85
C ARG A 104 -5.16 -30.78 -3.11
N GLU A 105 -5.20 -30.62 -1.79
CA GLU A 105 -6.39 -30.91 -0.98
C GLU A 105 -7.57 -30.00 -1.38
N VAL A 106 -7.32 -28.70 -1.49
CA VAL A 106 -8.32 -27.72 -1.94
C VAL A 106 -8.84 -28.04 -3.33
N ARG A 107 -7.95 -28.36 -4.27
CA ARG A 107 -8.36 -28.77 -5.62
C ARG A 107 -9.27 -30.00 -5.59
N GLY A 108 -8.91 -31.01 -4.80
CA GLY A 108 -9.73 -32.22 -4.61
C GLY A 108 -11.11 -31.93 -4.00
N LYS A 109 -11.18 -31.03 -3.01
CA LYS A 109 -12.46 -30.59 -2.42
C LYS A 109 -13.33 -29.82 -3.42
N VAL A 110 -12.73 -28.95 -4.25
CA VAL A 110 -13.44 -28.22 -5.31
C VAL A 110 -13.98 -29.18 -6.38
N GLU A 111 -13.18 -30.13 -6.86
CA GLU A 111 -13.63 -31.14 -7.82
C GLU A 111 -14.75 -32.03 -7.24
N SER A 112 -14.66 -32.38 -5.95
CA SER A 112 -15.70 -33.15 -5.26
C SER A 112 -16.99 -32.35 -5.10
N ALA A 113 -16.89 -31.05 -4.82
CA ALA A 113 -18.03 -30.15 -4.79
C ALA A 113 -18.68 -29.99 -6.18
N GLU A 114 -17.89 -29.91 -7.25
CA GLU A 114 -18.42 -29.89 -8.62
C GLU A 114 -19.19 -31.18 -8.96
N LYS A 115 -18.65 -32.34 -8.60
CA LYS A 115 -19.37 -33.62 -8.77
C LYS A 115 -20.67 -33.66 -7.96
N ALA A 116 -20.62 -33.25 -6.69
CA ALA A 116 -21.81 -33.17 -5.85
C ALA A 116 -22.88 -32.23 -6.45
N LEU A 117 -22.48 -31.13 -7.09
CA LEU A 117 -23.41 -30.26 -7.81
C LEU A 117 -24.04 -30.93 -9.03
N THR A 118 -23.24 -31.64 -9.83
CA THR A 118 -23.76 -32.38 -10.99
C THR A 118 -24.72 -33.51 -10.59
N GLU A 119 -24.54 -34.07 -9.40
CA GLU A 119 -25.38 -35.13 -8.83
C GLU A 119 -26.59 -34.58 -8.05
N GLY A 120 -26.79 -33.26 -8.00
CA GLY A 120 -27.91 -32.61 -7.30
C GLY A 120 -27.76 -32.55 -5.77
N ARG A 121 -26.59 -32.92 -5.22
CA ARG A 121 -26.27 -32.87 -3.79
C ARG A 121 -25.75 -31.48 -3.40
N THR A 122 -26.64 -30.49 -3.48
CA THR A 122 -26.31 -29.07 -3.27
C THR A 122 -25.84 -28.75 -1.85
N GLU A 123 -26.38 -29.41 -0.83
CA GLU A 123 -25.96 -29.23 0.57
C GLU A 123 -24.53 -29.75 0.82
N ASP A 124 -24.19 -30.91 0.27
CA ASP A 124 -22.83 -31.48 0.36
C ASP A 124 -21.82 -30.57 -0.34
N ALA A 125 -22.17 -30.08 -1.54
CA ALA A 125 -21.33 -29.15 -2.29
C ALA A 125 -21.12 -27.83 -1.54
N ARG A 126 -22.18 -27.29 -0.91
CA ARG A 126 -22.09 -26.07 -0.11
C ARG A 126 -21.14 -26.23 1.07
N ARG A 127 -21.23 -27.34 1.81
CA ARG A 127 -20.33 -27.61 2.94
C ARG A 127 -18.86 -27.68 2.50
N LEU A 128 -18.58 -28.39 1.41
CA LEU A 128 -17.21 -28.52 0.88
C LEU A 128 -16.65 -27.20 0.37
N LEU A 129 -17.47 -26.37 -0.29
CA LEU A 129 -17.06 -25.05 -0.77
C LEU A 129 -16.87 -24.05 0.37
N GLN A 130 -17.67 -24.14 1.44
CA GLN A 130 -17.51 -23.31 2.63
C GLN A 130 -16.16 -23.60 3.30
N GLU A 131 -15.82 -24.88 3.47
CA GLU A 131 -14.54 -25.31 4.05
C GLU A 131 -13.33 -24.82 3.23
N VAL A 132 -13.45 -24.82 1.89
CA VAL A 132 -12.44 -24.27 0.99
C VAL A 132 -12.32 -22.75 1.13
N LEU A 133 -13.44 -22.03 1.23
CA LEU A 133 -13.45 -20.57 1.36
C LEU A 133 -12.98 -20.08 2.74
N ASP A 134 -13.20 -20.87 3.79
CA ASP A 134 -12.69 -20.59 5.14
C ASP A 134 -11.16 -20.72 5.18
N ALA A 135 -10.59 -21.71 4.48
CA ALA A 135 -9.15 -21.88 4.35
C ALA A 135 -8.51 -20.92 3.34
N PHE A 136 -9.19 -20.64 2.22
CA PHE A 136 -8.72 -19.78 1.13
C PHE A 136 -9.80 -18.77 0.69
N PRO A 137 -9.93 -17.63 1.38
CA PRO A 137 -10.99 -16.65 1.12
C PRO A 137 -11.00 -16.08 -0.29
N ALA A 138 -9.85 -16.10 -0.98
CA ALA A 138 -9.65 -15.55 -2.32
C ALA A 138 -9.79 -16.58 -3.46
N HIS A 139 -10.22 -17.81 -3.19
CA HIS A 139 -10.31 -18.86 -4.22
C HIS A 139 -11.44 -18.59 -5.23
N GLN A 140 -11.10 -18.08 -6.42
CA GLN A 140 -12.05 -17.63 -7.46
C GLN A 140 -13.11 -18.69 -7.81
N LYS A 141 -12.66 -19.90 -8.17
CA LYS A 141 -13.54 -20.99 -8.60
C LYS A 141 -14.53 -21.43 -7.50
N ALA A 142 -14.12 -21.38 -6.22
CA ALA A 142 -14.97 -21.80 -5.12
C ALA A 142 -16.07 -20.76 -4.84
N ARG A 143 -15.74 -19.46 -4.99
CA ARG A 143 -16.72 -18.37 -4.93
C ARG A 143 -17.74 -18.45 -6.06
N GLU A 144 -17.28 -18.71 -7.28
CA GLU A 144 -18.19 -18.87 -8.43
C GLU A 144 -19.17 -20.02 -8.23
N LEU A 145 -18.70 -21.18 -7.76
CA LEU A 145 -19.56 -22.33 -7.47
C LEU A 145 -20.53 -22.04 -6.31
N MET A 146 -20.06 -21.37 -5.25
CA MET A 146 -20.92 -20.97 -4.12
C MET A 146 -22.02 -19.99 -4.56
N ASN A 147 -21.69 -19.05 -5.45
CA ASN A 147 -22.65 -18.10 -6.02
C ASN A 147 -23.66 -18.81 -6.94
N LYS A 148 -23.24 -19.83 -7.70
CA LYS A 148 -24.16 -20.66 -8.50
C LYS A 148 -25.17 -21.39 -7.62
N ILE A 149 -24.74 -21.95 -6.49
CA ILE A 149 -25.65 -22.62 -5.53
C ILE A 149 -26.61 -21.62 -4.90
N THR A 150 -26.10 -20.49 -4.42
CA THR A 150 -26.89 -19.48 -3.71
C THR A 150 -27.89 -18.82 -4.65
N GLY A 151 -27.46 -18.44 -5.85
CA GLY A 151 -28.31 -17.84 -6.90
C GLY A 151 -29.35 -18.80 -7.48
N ALA A 152 -29.03 -20.11 -7.58
CA ALA A 152 -29.99 -21.15 -7.93
C ALA A 152 -31.06 -21.32 -6.83
N SER A 153 -30.70 -21.21 -5.55
CA SER A 153 -31.66 -21.34 -4.44
C SER A 153 -32.68 -20.19 -4.39
N THR A 154 -32.28 -18.97 -4.75
CA THR A 154 -33.19 -17.80 -4.82
C THR A 154 -34.14 -17.80 -6.01
N SER A 155 -33.91 -18.66 -7.01
CA SER A 155 -34.75 -18.72 -8.22
C SER A 155 -35.86 -19.78 -8.14
N GLY A 156 -35.97 -20.52 -7.02
CA GLY A 156 -36.88 -21.68 -6.88
C GLY A 156 -38.05 -21.54 -5.91
N THR A 157 -38.19 -20.44 -5.16
CA THR A 157 -39.20 -20.34 -4.07
C THR A 157 -40.42 -19.48 -4.41
N GLY A 158 -40.68 -19.20 -5.70
CA GLY A 158 -41.75 -18.28 -6.13
C GLY A 158 -42.95 -18.87 -6.86
N ALA A 159 -43.06 -20.20 -7.01
CA ALA A 159 -44.14 -20.78 -7.82
C ALA A 159 -44.64 -22.12 -7.28
N THR A 160 -45.42 -22.11 -6.20
CA THR A 160 -46.50 -23.09 -6.02
C THR A 160 -47.47 -22.69 -4.90
N THR A 161 -48.75 -22.90 -5.20
CA THR A 161 -49.97 -22.85 -4.36
C THR A 161 -50.70 -21.51 -4.25
N GLY A 162 -51.76 -21.40 -5.07
CA GLY A 162 -52.76 -20.34 -5.01
C GLY A 162 -53.96 -20.61 -5.93
N THR A 163 -54.39 -21.86 -6.08
CA THR A 163 -55.71 -22.17 -6.67
C THR A 163 -56.78 -21.93 -5.62
N ALA A 164 -57.14 -20.66 -5.44
CA ALA A 164 -58.34 -20.26 -4.71
C ALA A 164 -59.53 -20.33 -5.67
N SER A 165 -60.33 -21.37 -5.46
CA SER A 165 -61.66 -21.58 -6.02
C SER A 165 -62.54 -20.33 -5.96
N LYS A 166 -63.07 -19.90 -7.10
CA LYS A 166 -64.24 -19.00 -7.17
C LYS A 166 -64.95 -19.11 -8.52
N ARG A 167 -65.97 -19.97 -8.60
CA ARG A 167 -67.34 -19.71 -9.11
C ARG A 167 -68.07 -21.01 -9.35
#